data_AF-A0A285X399-F1
#
_entry.id   AF-A0A285X399-F1
#
_cell.length_a   1.000
_cell.length_b   1.000
_cell.length_c   1.000
_cell.angle_alpha   90.00
_cell.angle_beta   90.00
_cell.angle_gamma   90.00
#
_symmetry.space_group_name_H-M   'P 1'
#
loop_
_entity.id
_entity.type
_entity.pdbx_description
1 polymer ?
#
loop_
_entity_poly.entity_id
_entity_poly.type
_entity_poly.pdbx_seq_one_letter_code
_entity_poly.pdbx_strand_id
1 'polypeptide(L)'
;MIPTSQVAAIALGFIKKTFTFHNGALIVPAVTVSPVFPELIDKIMANTTHKDLAIPVLSAGVGLLCYLVIFGTDFITGLRASKFEAKGAPGYIKSDKLWSSFWKLFGVLLVLMFLIMFCLLFAFIDNDFFYSAFLYGIVGLMIMVCLFDLHSIGENHKRRYGTKPPHYEFLDRVIKKIDEKIMQKITSL
;
A
#
# COMPACT_ATOMS: atom_id res chain seq x y z
N MET A 1 -30.17 -10.05 -26.23
CA MET A 1 -28.70 -9.95 -26.33
C MET A 1 -28.38 -8.64 -27.03
N ILE A 2 -27.75 -7.70 -26.33
CA ILE A 2 -27.31 -6.44 -26.93
C ILE A 2 -25.93 -6.69 -27.55
N PRO A 3 -25.68 -6.33 -28.83
CA PRO A 3 -24.43 -6.62 -29.50
C PRO A 3 -23.24 -5.93 -28.83
N THR A 4 -22.11 -6.64 -28.74
CA THR A 4 -20.83 -6.25 -28.12
C THR A 4 -20.29 -4.89 -28.59
N SER A 5 -20.70 -4.45 -29.79
CA SER A 5 -20.38 -3.11 -30.33
C SER A 5 -21.04 -1.96 -29.56
N GLN A 6 -22.21 -2.19 -28.95
CA GLN A 6 -22.88 -1.17 -28.12
C GLN A 6 -22.20 -1.02 -26.75
N VAL A 7 -21.65 -2.11 -26.20
CA VAL A 7 -20.91 -2.09 -24.93
C VAL A 7 -19.61 -1.29 -25.08
N ALA A 8 -18.88 -1.51 -26.17
CA ALA A 8 -17.69 -0.73 -26.50
C ALA A 8 -18.01 0.76 -26.76
N ALA A 9 -19.12 1.05 -27.44
CA ALA A 9 -19.57 2.43 -27.68
C ALA A 9 -19.98 3.16 -26.39
N ILE A 10 -20.61 2.46 -25.45
CA ILE A 10 -20.98 3.00 -24.14
C ILE A 10 -19.74 3.22 -23.29
N ALA A 11 -18.79 2.28 -23.25
CA ALA A 11 -17.54 2.41 -22.51
C ALA A 11 -16.65 3.54 -23.07
N LEU A 12 -16.51 3.64 -24.40
CA LEU A 12 -15.80 4.74 -25.06
C LEU A 12 -16.53 6.08 -24.88
N GLY A 13 -17.86 6.07 -24.91
CA GLY A 13 -18.69 7.22 -24.58
C GLY A 13 -18.46 7.69 -23.14
N PHE A 14 -18.32 6.75 -22.19
CA PHE A 14 -18.06 7.03 -20.78
C PHE A 14 -16.65 7.60 -20.59
N ILE A 15 -15.63 6.96 -21.14
CA ILE A 15 -14.24 7.44 -21.10
C ILE A 15 -14.14 8.83 -21.73
N LYS A 16 -14.73 9.03 -22.91
CA LYS A 16 -14.77 10.35 -23.55
C LYS A 16 -15.48 11.37 -22.64
N LYS A 17 -16.61 11.04 -22.02
CA LYS A 17 -17.35 11.96 -21.14
C LYS A 17 -16.61 12.27 -19.83
N THR A 18 -15.87 11.30 -19.29
CA THR A 18 -15.02 11.44 -18.11
C THR A 18 -13.80 12.34 -18.37
N PHE A 19 -13.23 12.28 -19.58
CA PHE A 19 -12.09 13.11 -19.97
C PHE A 19 -12.46 14.48 -20.57
N THR A 20 -13.68 14.66 -21.11
CA THR A 20 -14.08 15.92 -21.79
C THR A 20 -14.70 16.96 -20.85
N PHE A 21 -15.06 16.62 -19.60
CA PHE A 21 -15.62 17.58 -18.65
C PHE A 21 -14.57 18.03 -17.63
N HIS A 22 -14.18 19.31 -17.71
CA HIS A 22 -13.15 19.99 -16.94
C HIS A 22 -13.37 20.05 -15.40
N ASN A 23 -14.33 19.29 -14.85
CA ASN A 23 -14.72 19.27 -13.43
C ASN A 23 -14.96 17.82 -12.89
N GLY A 24 -14.27 16.82 -13.45
CA GLY A 24 -14.50 15.38 -13.20
C GLY A 24 -14.30 14.85 -11.77
N ALA A 25 -13.95 15.68 -10.78
CA ALA A 25 -13.80 15.27 -9.39
C ALA A 25 -15.13 15.00 -8.65
N LEU A 26 -16.25 15.52 -9.15
CA LEU A 26 -17.58 15.42 -8.52
C LEU A 26 -18.44 14.23 -9.01
N ILE A 27 -18.00 13.50 -10.04
CA ILE A 27 -18.78 12.40 -10.63
C ILE A 27 -18.66 11.11 -9.80
N VAL A 28 -17.49 10.86 -9.20
CA VAL A 28 -17.25 9.67 -8.38
C VAL A 28 -18.24 9.57 -7.20
N PRO A 29 -18.50 10.65 -6.42
CA PRO A 29 -19.53 10.62 -5.37
C PRO A 29 -20.97 10.70 -5.90
N ALA A 30 -21.20 11.22 -7.12
CA ALA A 30 -22.56 11.32 -7.70
C ALA A 30 -23.04 9.98 -8.28
N VAL A 31 -22.12 9.16 -8.80
CA VAL A 31 -22.44 7.84 -9.36
C VAL A 31 -22.82 6.84 -8.26
N THR A 32 -22.24 6.93 -7.07
CA THR A 32 -22.56 6.04 -5.93
C THR A 32 -23.99 6.15 -5.40
N VAL A 33 -24.72 7.23 -5.74
CA VAL A 33 -26.10 7.49 -5.27
C VAL A 33 -27.15 7.24 -6.38
N SER A 34 -26.70 6.88 -7.59
CA SER A 34 -27.59 6.66 -8.73
C SER A 34 -28.24 5.27 -8.70
N PRO A 35 -29.53 5.11 -9.06
CA PRO A 35 -30.18 3.80 -9.25
C PRO A 35 -29.51 2.92 -10.33
N VAL A 36 -28.68 3.52 -11.18
CA VAL A 36 -27.87 2.82 -12.19
C VAL A 36 -26.68 2.09 -11.54
N PHE A 37 -26.25 2.50 -10.36
CA PHE A 37 -25.08 1.94 -9.69
C PHE A 37 -25.32 0.50 -9.17
N PRO A 38 -26.44 0.18 -8.50
CA PRO A 38 -26.78 -1.21 -8.18
C PRO A 38 -26.86 -2.12 -9.40
N GLU A 39 -27.51 -1.70 -10.50
CA GLU A 39 -27.60 -2.52 -11.72
C GLU A 39 -26.24 -2.73 -12.42
N LEU A 40 -25.35 -1.74 -12.31
CA LEU A 40 -23.98 -1.83 -12.81
C LEU A 40 -23.16 -2.79 -11.93
N ILE A 41 -23.30 -2.69 -10.61
CA ILE A 41 -22.67 -3.59 -9.63
C ILE A 41 -23.13 -5.02 -9.86
N ASP A 42 -24.43 -5.29 -10.01
CA ASP A 42 -24.98 -6.64 -10.22
C ASP A 42 -24.48 -7.27 -11.53
N LYS A 43 -24.39 -6.48 -12.61
CA LYS A 43 -23.85 -6.95 -13.90
C LYS A 43 -22.35 -7.17 -13.88
N ILE A 44 -21.62 -6.36 -13.11
CA ILE A 44 -20.18 -6.50 -12.92
C ILE A 44 -19.86 -7.71 -12.01
N MET A 45 -20.68 -7.93 -10.97
CA MET A 45 -20.52 -9.05 -10.03
C MET A 45 -20.96 -10.39 -10.62
N ALA A 46 -21.71 -10.40 -11.73
CA ALA A 46 -22.22 -11.63 -12.35
C ALA A 46 -21.13 -12.63 -12.77
N ASN A 47 -19.90 -12.16 -13.02
CA ASN A 47 -18.77 -13.00 -13.43
C ASN A 47 -17.69 -13.17 -12.35
N THR A 48 -17.83 -12.56 -11.17
CA THR A 48 -16.78 -12.59 -10.15
C THR A 48 -17.08 -13.64 -9.08
N THR A 49 -16.15 -14.57 -8.87
CA THR A 49 -16.27 -15.53 -7.77
C THR A 49 -16.07 -14.79 -6.44
N HIS A 50 -16.87 -15.11 -5.41
CA HIS A 50 -16.69 -14.53 -4.06
C HIS A 50 -15.25 -14.59 -3.53
N LYS A 51 -14.48 -15.60 -3.97
CA LYS A 51 -13.06 -15.78 -3.67
C LYS A 51 -12.18 -14.64 -4.21
N ASP A 52 -12.44 -14.15 -5.42
CA ASP A 52 -11.62 -13.12 -6.10
C ASP A 52 -11.83 -11.73 -5.48
N LEU A 53 -12.95 -11.55 -4.78
CA LEU A 53 -13.21 -10.36 -3.96
C LEU A 53 -12.60 -10.48 -2.56
N ALA A 54 -12.63 -11.68 -1.97
CA ALA A 54 -12.17 -11.90 -0.60
C ALA A 54 -10.64 -11.92 -0.47
N ILE A 55 -9.93 -12.50 -1.44
CA ILE A 55 -8.47 -12.68 -1.35
C ILE A 55 -7.70 -11.36 -1.22
N PRO A 56 -7.95 -10.31 -2.04
CA PRO A 56 -7.25 -9.04 -1.91
C PRO A 56 -7.48 -8.37 -0.55
N VAL A 57 -8.72 -8.42 -0.06
CA VAL A 57 -9.12 -7.83 1.23
C VAL A 57 -8.47 -8.57 2.40
N LEU A 58 -8.48 -9.91 2.38
CA LEU A 58 -7.84 -10.73 3.40
C LEU A 58 -6.32 -10.54 3.41
N SER A 59 -5.70 -10.51 2.22
CA SER A 59 -4.25 -10.31 2.07
C SER A 59 -3.82 -8.95 2.61
N ALA A 60 -4.57 -7.90 2.27
CA ALA A 60 -4.34 -6.57 2.82
C ALA A 60 -4.60 -6.50 4.33
N GLY A 61 -5.69 -7.12 4.82
CA GLY A 61 -6.04 -7.12 6.23
C GLY A 61 -4.99 -7.81 7.12
N VAL A 62 -4.56 -9.01 6.74
CA VAL A 62 -3.50 -9.74 7.44
C VAL A 62 -2.18 -8.97 7.38
N GLY A 63 -1.81 -8.46 6.20
CA GLY A 63 -0.63 -7.62 6.04
C GLY A 63 -0.69 -6.38 6.93
N LEU A 64 -1.84 -5.71 7.01
CA LEU A 64 -2.02 -4.49 7.80
C LEU A 64 -1.91 -4.77 9.29
N LEU A 65 -2.48 -5.87 9.77
CA LEU A 65 -2.32 -6.30 11.16
C LEU A 65 -0.84 -6.53 11.52
N CYS A 66 -0.11 -7.27 10.67
CA CYS A 66 1.34 -7.46 10.86
C CYS A 66 2.09 -6.13 10.86
N TYR A 67 1.77 -5.24 9.92
CA TYR A 67 2.37 -3.92 9.83
C TYR A 67 2.12 -3.09 11.09
N LEU A 68 0.89 -3.03 11.60
CA LEU A 68 0.55 -2.26 12.80
C LEU A 68 1.35 -2.71 14.03
N VAL A 69 1.59 -4.02 14.19
CA VAL A 69 2.42 -4.56 15.29
C VAL A 69 3.87 -4.09 15.17
N ILE A 70 4.45 -4.17 13.96
CA ILE A 70 5.83 -3.76 13.71
C ILE A 70 5.96 -2.24 13.84
N PHE A 71 5.06 -1.48 13.22
CA PHE A 71 5.00 -0.02 13.31
C PHE A 71 4.87 0.46 14.75
N GLY A 72 4.00 -0.16 15.56
CA GLY A 72 3.87 0.15 16.98
C GLY A 72 5.20 -0.07 17.73
N THR A 73 5.92 -1.14 17.39
CA THR A 73 7.24 -1.42 17.96
C THR A 73 8.30 -0.40 17.51
N ASP A 74 8.33 -0.02 16.23
CA ASP A 74 9.19 1.05 15.69
C ASP A 74 8.92 2.38 16.37
N PHE A 75 7.64 2.73 16.52
CA PHE A 75 7.23 3.95 17.18
C PHE A 75 7.71 4.00 18.64
N ILE A 76 7.48 2.94 19.42
CA ILE A 76 7.90 2.87 20.83
C ILE A 76 9.44 2.90 20.95
N THR A 77 10.15 2.11 20.13
CA THR A 77 11.61 2.06 20.16
C THR A 77 12.23 3.38 19.72
N GLY A 78 11.62 4.03 18.71
CA GLY A 78 11.99 5.35 18.25
C GLY A 78 11.80 6.43 19.32
N LEU A 79 10.67 6.44 20.03
CA LEU A 79 10.45 7.39 21.14
C LEU A 79 11.50 7.19 22.25
N ARG A 80 11.83 5.93 22.59
CA ARG A 80 12.85 5.61 23.59
C ARG A 80 14.25 6.08 23.17
N ALA A 81 14.63 5.86 21.91
CA ALA A 81 15.91 6.32 21.37
C ALA A 81 16.01 7.85 21.39
N SER A 82 14.98 8.55 20.92
CA SER A 82 14.96 10.02 20.91
C SER A 82 14.98 10.62 22.32
N LYS A 83 14.34 9.97 23.30
CA LYS A 83 14.43 10.39 24.72
C LYS A 83 15.85 10.22 25.28
N PHE A 84 16.53 9.14 24.90
CA PHE A 84 17.92 8.89 25.30
C PHE A 84 18.88 9.92 24.72
N GLU A 85 18.76 10.22 23.43
CA GLU A 85 19.58 11.24 22.74
C GLU A 85 19.38 12.64 23.33
N ALA A 86 18.17 12.97 23.79
CA ALA A 86 17.83 14.27 24.34
C ALA A 86 18.32 14.54 25.77
N LYS A 87 19.00 13.57 26.43
CA LYS A 87 19.54 13.67 27.81
C LYS A 87 18.59 14.30 28.84
N GLY A 88 17.28 14.15 28.69
CA GLY A 88 16.29 14.66 29.64
C GLY A 88 15.96 16.16 29.55
N ALA A 89 16.31 16.85 28.46
CA ALA A 89 15.87 18.23 28.24
C ALA A 89 14.33 18.31 28.08
N PRO A 90 13.63 19.17 28.84
CA PRO A 90 12.17 19.31 28.76
C PRO A 90 11.76 19.87 27.38
N GLY A 91 10.78 19.23 26.73
CA GLY A 91 10.21 19.67 25.44
C GLY A 91 10.57 18.84 24.19
N TYR A 92 11.38 17.77 24.32
CA TYR A 92 11.89 17.03 23.15
C TYR A 92 11.05 15.82 22.68
N ILE A 93 9.81 15.62 23.14
CA ILE A 93 8.89 14.78 22.36
C ILE A 93 8.52 15.60 21.12
N LYS A 94 9.45 15.63 20.16
CA LYS A 94 9.34 16.40 18.92
C LYS A 94 8.04 16.00 18.24
N SER A 95 7.13 16.96 18.12
CA SER A 95 5.97 16.92 17.22
C SER A 95 6.31 16.23 15.90
N ASP A 96 7.51 16.49 15.37
CA ASP A 96 8.04 15.91 14.12
C ASP A 96 8.05 14.37 14.07
N LYS A 97 8.34 13.68 15.19
CA LYS A 97 8.42 12.21 15.17
C LYS A 97 7.03 11.58 15.15
N LEU A 98 6.13 12.12 15.97
CA LEU A 98 4.70 11.77 15.94
C LEU A 98 4.10 12.04 14.56
N TRP A 99 4.40 13.21 13.99
CA TRP A 99 3.93 13.63 12.69
C TRP A 99 4.49 12.76 11.56
N SER A 100 5.78 12.46 11.57
CA SER A 100 6.41 11.56 10.59
C SER A 100 5.84 10.15 10.66
N SER A 101 5.63 9.61 11.87
CA SER A 101 5.00 8.31 12.05
C SER A 101 3.55 8.29 11.57
N PHE A 102 2.79 9.37 11.82
CA PHE A 102 1.43 9.52 11.29
C PHE A 102 1.42 9.52 9.76
N TRP A 103 2.29 10.29 9.10
CA TRP A 103 2.38 10.31 7.64
C TRP A 103 2.83 8.99 7.05
N LYS A 104 3.72 8.26 7.73
CA LYS A 104 4.11 6.90 7.32
C LYS A 104 2.89 5.98 7.31
N LEU A 105 2.14 5.94 8.41
CA LEU A 105 0.92 5.12 8.52
C LEU A 105 -0.13 5.54 7.48
N PHE A 106 -0.40 6.84 7.36
CA PHE A 106 -1.35 7.38 6.39
C PHE A 106 -0.96 7.05 4.94
N GLY A 107 0.33 7.19 4.59
CA GLY A 107 0.84 6.84 3.27
C GLY A 107 0.65 5.36 2.96
N VAL A 108 0.97 4.47 3.91
CA VAL A 108 0.76 3.03 3.75
C VAL A 108 -0.71 2.70 3.55
N LEU A 109 -1.61 3.27 4.36
CA LEU A 109 -3.05 3.08 4.23
C LEU A 109 -3.58 3.56 2.88
N LEU A 110 -3.14 4.73 2.42
CA LEU A 110 -3.57 5.32 1.16
C LEU A 110 -3.14 4.47 -0.05
N VAL A 111 -1.86 4.05 -0.09
CA VAL A 111 -1.35 3.20 -1.18
C VAL A 111 -2.03 1.83 -1.15
N LEU A 112 -2.19 1.23 0.04
CA LEU A 112 -2.85 -0.05 0.20
C LEU A 112 -4.31 0.02 -0.27
N MET A 113 -5.03 1.09 0.06
CA MET A 113 -6.39 1.34 -0.42
C MET A 113 -6.45 1.39 -1.96
N PHE A 114 -5.54 2.13 -2.61
CA PHE A 114 -5.48 2.18 -4.08
C PHE A 114 -5.20 0.80 -4.68
N LEU A 115 -4.25 0.04 -4.13
CA LEU A 115 -3.95 -1.30 -4.62
C LEU A 115 -5.14 -2.25 -4.50
N ILE A 116 -5.87 -2.23 -3.38
CA ILE A 116 -7.10 -3.02 -3.22
C ILE A 116 -8.16 -2.57 -4.22
N MET A 117 -8.41 -1.26 -4.35
CA MET A 117 -9.41 -0.74 -5.28
C MET A 117 -9.12 -1.17 -6.73
N PHE A 118 -7.87 -1.04 -7.19
CA PHE A 118 -7.50 -1.48 -8.52
C PHE A 118 -7.56 -3.00 -8.66
N CYS A 119 -7.11 -3.76 -7.66
CA CYS A 119 -7.22 -5.22 -7.67
C CYS A 119 -8.68 -5.68 -7.85
N LEU A 120 -9.60 -5.11 -7.06
CA LEU A 120 -11.03 -5.40 -7.17
C LEU A 120 -11.61 -4.95 -8.50
N LEU A 121 -11.24 -3.76 -9.00
CA LEU A 121 -11.65 -3.28 -10.33
C LEU A 121 -11.23 -4.26 -11.43
N PHE A 122 -10.02 -4.83 -11.36
CA PHE A 122 -9.54 -5.78 -12.35
C PHE A 122 -10.19 -7.17 -12.22
N ALA A 123 -10.56 -7.59 -11.00
CA ALA A 123 -11.40 -8.76 -10.79
C ALA A 123 -12.79 -8.58 -11.42
N PHE A 124 -13.34 -7.37 -11.35
CA PHE A 124 -14.64 -7.02 -11.88
C PHE A 124 -14.72 -6.97 -13.41
N ILE A 125 -13.63 -6.63 -14.08
CA ILE A 125 -13.57 -6.63 -15.56
C ILE A 125 -12.96 -7.91 -16.13
N ASP A 126 -12.83 -8.96 -15.30
CA ASP A 126 -12.30 -10.28 -15.69
C ASP A 126 -10.91 -10.22 -16.34
N ASN A 127 -10.02 -9.38 -15.78
CA ASN A 127 -8.64 -9.23 -16.26
C ASN A 127 -7.66 -9.85 -15.27
N ASP A 128 -7.39 -11.14 -15.47
CA ASP A 128 -6.53 -11.96 -14.60
C ASP A 128 -5.11 -11.42 -14.45
N PHE A 129 -4.53 -10.85 -15.51
CA PHE A 129 -3.16 -10.36 -15.50
C PHE A 129 -3.02 -9.17 -14.55
N PHE A 130 -3.86 -8.14 -14.70
CA PHE A 130 -3.81 -6.98 -13.83
C PHE A 130 -4.30 -7.31 -12.43
N TYR A 131 -5.35 -8.14 -12.28
CA TYR A 131 -5.78 -8.62 -10.97
C TYR A 131 -4.60 -9.25 -10.19
N SER A 132 -3.89 -10.19 -10.82
CA SER A 132 -2.74 -10.86 -10.22
C SER A 132 -1.60 -9.90 -9.92
N ALA A 133 -1.30 -8.97 -10.83
CA ALA A 133 -0.26 -7.97 -10.64
C ALA A 133 -0.53 -7.07 -9.42
N PHE A 134 -1.77 -6.58 -9.28
CA PHE A 134 -2.16 -5.77 -8.12
C PHE A 134 -2.22 -6.61 -6.83
N LEU A 135 -2.65 -7.87 -6.89
CA LEU A 135 -2.65 -8.77 -5.74
C LEU A 135 -1.21 -9.03 -5.23
N TYR A 136 -0.27 -9.33 -6.11
CA TYR A 136 1.15 -9.43 -5.75
C TYR A 136 1.71 -8.09 -5.28
N GLY A 137 1.24 -6.97 -5.84
CA GLY A 137 1.55 -5.63 -5.39
C GLY A 137 1.15 -5.38 -3.93
N ILE A 138 -0.05 -5.82 -3.52
CA ILE A 138 -0.52 -5.74 -2.13
C ILE A 138 0.45 -6.49 -1.21
N VAL A 139 0.72 -7.77 -1.51
CA VAL A 139 1.59 -8.61 -0.68
C VAL A 139 3.02 -8.04 -0.64
N GLY A 140 3.56 -7.66 -1.80
CA GLY A 140 4.89 -7.09 -1.94
C GLY A 140 5.06 -5.77 -1.18
N LEU A 141 4.09 -4.86 -1.27
CA LEU A 141 4.08 -3.61 -0.52
C LEU A 141 4.10 -3.88 0.99
N MET A 142 3.24 -4.77 1.47
CA MET A 142 3.15 -5.04 2.91
C MET A 142 4.45 -5.66 3.45
N ILE A 143 5.06 -6.59 2.71
CA ILE A 143 6.38 -7.12 3.05
C ILE A 143 7.43 -6.01 3.08
N MET A 144 7.49 -5.18 2.02
CA MET A 144 8.47 -4.09 1.90
C MET A 144 8.37 -3.11 3.06
N VAL A 145 7.17 -2.66 3.40
CA VAL A 145 6.95 -1.70 4.49
C VAL A 145 7.30 -2.32 5.84
N CYS A 146 6.95 -3.60 6.08
CA CYS A 146 7.35 -4.31 7.29
C CYS A 146 8.88 -4.42 7.42
N LEU A 147 9.59 -4.74 6.33
CA LEU A 147 11.05 -4.80 6.33
C LEU A 147 11.68 -3.43 6.60
N PHE A 148 11.10 -2.36 6.05
CA PHE A 148 11.54 -0.99 6.30
C PHE A 148 11.44 -0.63 7.79
N ASP A 149 10.33 -0.92 8.44
CA ASP A 149 10.16 -0.63 9.87
C ASP A 149 11.01 -1.55 10.76
N LEU A 150 11.22 -2.82 10.38
CA LEU A 150 12.18 -3.70 11.05
C LEU A 150 13.61 -3.14 10.99
N HIS A 151 14.03 -2.65 9.84
CA HIS A 151 15.32 -1.98 9.70
C HIS A 151 15.42 -0.73 10.59
N SER A 152 14.37 0.09 10.63
CA SER A 152 14.25 1.26 11.50
C SER A 152 14.34 0.92 13.00
N ILE A 153 13.69 -0.17 13.44
CA ILE A 153 13.80 -0.66 14.83
C ILE A 153 15.25 -0.99 15.19
N GLY A 154 15.97 -1.65 14.28
CA GLY A 154 17.38 -1.97 14.47
C GLY A 154 18.25 -0.72 14.61
N GLU A 155 18.01 0.31 13.79
CA GLU A 155 18.69 1.60 13.91
C GLU A 155 18.37 2.33 15.22
N ASN A 156 17.10 2.30 15.66
CA ASN A 156 16.69 2.86 16.95
C ASN A 156 17.39 2.13 18.12
N HIS A 157 17.56 0.80 18.04
CA HIS A 157 18.34 0.04 19.02
C HIS A 157 19.81 0.46 19.04
N LYS A 158 20.44 0.59 17.87
CA LYS A 158 21.82 1.04 17.75
C LYS A 158 22.04 2.43 18.35
N ARG A 159 21.12 3.37 18.10
CA ARG A 159 21.17 4.72 18.68
C ARG A 159 21.08 4.72 20.21
N ARG A 160 20.29 3.80 20.77
CA ARG A 160 20.07 3.70 22.22
C ARG A 160 21.18 2.94 22.95
N TYR A 161 21.66 1.83 22.40
CA TYR A 161 22.57 0.90 23.09
C TYR A 161 23.97 0.86 22.48
N GLY A 162 24.24 1.63 21.43
CA GLY A 162 25.51 1.66 20.70
C GLY A 162 25.74 0.46 19.76
N THR A 163 24.92 -0.59 19.86
CA THR A 163 25.06 -1.83 19.09
C THR A 163 23.72 -2.25 18.48
N LYS A 164 23.78 -2.87 17.29
CA LYS A 164 22.61 -3.37 16.57
C LYS A 164 22.48 -4.88 16.84
N PRO A 165 21.29 -5.40 17.19
CA PRO A 165 21.15 -6.84 17.41
C PRO A 165 21.46 -7.67 16.15
N PRO A 166 22.02 -8.90 16.29
CA PRO A 166 22.53 -9.68 15.15
C PRO A 166 21.51 -9.98 14.04
N HIS A 167 20.23 -10.12 14.39
CA HIS A 167 19.16 -10.39 13.42
C HIS A 167 18.86 -9.16 12.54
N TYR A 168 18.96 -7.94 13.07
CA TYR A 168 18.83 -6.74 12.25
C TYR A 168 20.08 -6.50 11.39
N GLU A 169 21.28 -6.82 11.90
CA GLU A 169 22.51 -6.75 11.10
C GLU A 169 22.55 -7.79 9.98
N PHE A 170 21.90 -8.94 10.18
CA PHE A 170 21.73 -9.93 9.11
C PHE A 170 20.89 -9.35 7.97
N LEU A 171 19.77 -8.69 8.30
CA LEU A 171 18.90 -8.03 7.32
C LEU A 171 19.67 -6.99 6.50
N ASP A 172 20.46 -6.14 7.16
CA ASP A 172 21.29 -5.12 6.48
C ASP A 172 22.29 -5.74 5.51
N ARG A 173 22.91 -6.86 5.90
CA ARG A 173 23.85 -7.58 5.04
C ARG A 173 23.17 -8.19 3.82
N VAL A 174 21.93 -8.67 3.96
CA VAL A 174 21.14 -9.17 2.83
C VAL A 174 20.82 -8.02 1.87
N ILE A 175 20.32 -6.89 2.38
CA ILE A 175 20.01 -5.70 1.57
C ILE A 175 21.26 -5.21 0.82
N LYS A 176 22.39 -5.08 1.53
CA LYS A 176 23.65 -4.62 0.93
C LYS A 176 24.13 -5.52 -0.21
N LYS A 177 24.01 -6.85 -0.06
CA LYS A 177 24.37 -7.80 -1.12
C LYS A 177 23.45 -7.70 -2.34
N ILE A 178 22.17 -7.38 -2.13
CA ILE A 178 21.22 -7.15 -3.22
C ILE A 178 21.61 -5.86 -3.96
N ASP A 179 21.85 -4.77 -3.23
CA ASP A 179 22.27 -3.49 -3.81
C ASP A 179 23.57 -3.61 -4.61
N GLU A 180 24.58 -4.29 -4.07
CA GLU A 180 25.85 -4.54 -4.75
C GLU A 180 25.64 -5.30 -6.07
N LYS A 181 24.78 -6.34 -6.08
CA LYS A 181 24.47 -7.09 -7.30
C LYS A 181 23.70 -6.26 -8.33
N ILE A 182 22.75 -5.44 -7.89
CA ILE A 182 21.99 -4.56 -8.78
C ILE A 182 22.93 -3.53 -9.41
N MET A 183 23.76 -2.89 -8.59
CA MET A 183 24.75 -1.91 -9.07
C MET A 183 25.76 -2.53 -10.02
N GLN A 184 26.29 -3.72 -9.72
CA GLN A 184 27.16 -4.45 -10.64
C GLN A 184 26.48 -4.68 -12.00
N LYS A 185 25.20 -5.05 -11.99
CA LYS A 185 24.45 -5.28 -13.23
C LYS A 185 24.22 -4.00 -14.03
N ILE A 186 23.95 -2.88 -13.34
CA ILE A 186 23.80 -1.55 -13.96
C ILE A 186 25.13 -1.05 -14.54
N THR A 187 26.23 -1.22 -13.81
CA THR A 187 27.56 -0.78 -14.27
C THR A 187 28.12 -1.67 -15.39
N SER A 188 27.67 -2.92 -15.50
CA SER A 188 28.04 -3.84 -16.59
C SER A 188 27.20 -3.69 -17.87
N LEU A 189 26.14 -2.87 -17.84
CA LEU A 189 25.28 -2.51 -18.98
C LEU A 189 25.84 -1.27 -19.69
#